data_AF-A0A352CCG4-F1
#
_entry.id   AF-A0A352CCG4-F1
#
_cell.length_a   1.000
_cell.length_b   1.000
_cell.length_c   1.000
_cell.angle_alpha   90.00
_cell.angle_beta   90.00
_cell.angle_gamma   90.00
#
_symmetry.space_group_name_H-M   'P 1'
#
loop_
_entity.id
_entity.type
_entity.pdbx_description
1 polymer ?
#
loop_
_entity_poly.entity_id
_entity_poly.type
_entity_poly.pdbx_seq_one_letter_code
_entity_poly.pdbx_strand_id
1 'polypeptide(L)' 'TKLDGTAKGGVLVAIADAHTTPIHYIGIGESAEDLQVFDAQAFARALVGLDES' A
#
# COMPACT_ATOMS: atom_id res chain seq x y z
N THR A 1 -9.67 2.85 -6.57
CA THR A 1 -9.41 4.13 -5.86
C THR A 1 -7.95 4.20 -5.40
N LYS A 2 -7.02 4.27 -6.37
CA LYS A 2 -5.63 4.79 -6.41
C LYS A 2 -4.83 4.94 -5.10
N LEU A 3 -3.64 4.35 -5.02
CA LEU A 3 -2.71 4.40 -3.87
C LEU A 3 -1.75 5.60 -3.90
N ASP A 4 -1.92 6.47 -4.89
CA ASP A 4 -0.95 7.44 -5.34
C ASP A 4 -1.13 8.76 -4.58
N GLY A 5 -0.21 9.00 -3.65
CA GLY A 5 -0.03 10.28 -2.96
C GLY A 5 -0.50 10.25 -1.52
N THR A 6 0.39 9.78 -0.63
CA THR A 6 0.52 10.08 0.82
C THR A 6 -0.70 9.93 1.75
N ALA A 7 -1.89 10.44 1.40
CA ALA A 7 -3.10 10.40 2.20
C ALA A 7 -3.72 9.00 2.35
N LYS A 8 -3.56 8.11 1.36
CA LYS A 8 -4.12 6.75 1.40
C LYS A 8 -3.18 5.71 1.99
N GLY A 9 -1.87 5.97 1.96
CA GLY A 9 -0.89 5.11 2.61
C GLY A 9 -1.15 4.97 4.12
N GLY A 10 -1.57 6.06 4.77
CA GLY A 10 -1.94 6.04 6.18
C GLY A 10 -3.13 5.15 6.53
N VAL A 11 -4.07 4.91 5.60
CA VAL A 11 -5.25 4.05 5.86
C VAL A 11 -4.83 2.58 6.00
N LEU A 12 -3.84 2.15 5.22
CA LEU A 12 -3.35 0.77 5.23
C LEU A 12 -2.66 0.45 6.56
N VAL A 13 -1.93 1.41 7.12
CA VAL A 13 -1.28 1.31 8.43
C VAL A 13 -2.34 1.15 9.53
N ALA A 14 -3.39 1.95 9.51
CA ALA A 14 -4.48 1.86 10.50
C ALA A 14 -5.23 0.52 10.43
N ILE A 15 -5.47 -0.02 9.23
CA ILE A 15 -6.09 -1.33 9.04
C ILE A 15 -5.20 -2.44 9.60
N ALA A 16 -3.89 -2.38 9.34
CA ALA A 16 -2.93 -3.36 9.85
C ALA A 16 -2.77 -3.31 11.38
N ASP A 17 -2.94 -2.13 11.99
CA ASP A 17 -2.96 -1.98 13.46
C ASP A 17 -4.25 -2.56 14.07
N ALA A 18 -5.39 -2.33 13.42
CA ALA A 18 -6.69 -2.80 13.89
C ALA A 18 -6.93 -4.31 13.67
N HIS A 19 -6.25 -4.93 12.71
CA HIS A 19 -6.48 -6.31 12.29
C HIS A 19 -5.18 -7.10 12.09
N THR A 20 -5.12 -8.31 12.63
CA THR A 20 -3.95 -9.21 12.49
C THR A 20 -3.94 -10.02 11.20
N THR A 21 -4.91 -9.81 10.31
CA THR A 21 -5.03 -10.57 9.05
C THR A 21 -4.01 -10.06 8.04
N PRO A 22 -3.22 -10.95 7.40
CA PRO A 22 -2.25 -10.53 6.40
C PRO A 22 -2.92 -9.91 5.17
N ILE A 23 -2.33 -8.83 4.67
CA ILE A 23 -2.69 -8.22 3.39
C ILE A 23 -1.90 -8.95 2.30
N HIS A 24 -2.59 -9.55 1.33
CA HIS A 24 -1.96 -10.31 0.25
C HIS A 24 -1.80 -9.52 -1.05
N TYR A 25 -2.74 -8.62 -1.35
CA TYR A 25 -2.78 -7.86 -2.59
C TYR A 25 -3.23 -6.43 -2.35
N ILE A 26 -2.76 -5.51 -3.20
CA ILE A 26 -3.21 -4.12 -3.24
C ILE A 26 -3.57 -3.73 -4.67
N GLY A 27 -4.61 -2.90 -4.81
CA GLY A 27 -4.94 -2.25 -6.07
C GLY A 27 -4.20 -0.93 -6.20
N ILE A 28 -3.33 -0.81 -7.20
CA ILE A 28 -2.57 0.41 -7.48
C ILE A 28 -3.24 1.31 -8.54
N GLY A 29 -4.38 0.88 -9.07
CA GLY A 29 -5.11 1.59 -10.12
C GLY A 29 -6.61 1.29 -10.10
N GLU A 30 -7.21 1.23 -11.29
CA GLU A 30 -8.66 1.04 -11.49
C GLU A 30 -8.98 -0.20 -12.32
N SER A 31 -8.03 -0.70 -13.10
CA SER A 31 -8.17 -1.91 -13.89
C SER A 31 -7.93 -3.16 -13.05
N ALA A 32 -8.50 -4.29 -13.47
CA ALA A 32 -8.23 -5.59 -12.81
C ALA A 32 -6.73 -5.97 -12.88
N GLU A 33 -6.04 -5.48 -13.91
CA GLU A 33 -4.61 -5.60 -14.15
C GLU A 33 -3.76 -4.89 -13.09
N ASP A 34 -4.34 -3.89 -12.40
CA ASP A 34 -3.65 -3.07 -11.41
C ASP A 34 -3.62 -3.73 -10.01
N LEU A 35 -4.03 -4.99 -9.91
CA LEU A 35 -3.93 -5.79 -8.70
C LEU A 35 -2.52 -6.39 -8.59
N GLN A 36 -1.79 -6.03 -7.54
CA GLN A 36 -0.43 -6.47 -7.31
C GLN A 36 -0.28 -7.19 -5.97
N VAL A 37 0.69 -8.10 -5.87
CA VAL A 37 1.09 -8.70 -4.59
C VAL A 37 1.55 -7.59 -3.66
N PHE A 38 1.07 -7.63 -2.42
CA PHE A 38 1.47 -6.64 -1.43
C PHE A 38 2.86 -6.94 -0.87
N ASP A 39 3.76 -5.96 -0.95
CA ASP A 39 5.07 -5.97 -0.29
C ASP A 39 5.10 -4.87 0.77
N ALA A 40 5.11 -5.28 2.04
CA ALA A 40 5.10 -4.37 3.18
C ALA A 40 6.38 -3.52 3.29
N GLN A 41 7.54 -4.05 2.87
CA GLN A 41 8.80 -3.32 2.91
C GLN A 41 8.83 -2.25 1.84
N ALA A 42 8.48 -2.62 0.60
CA ALA A 42 8.39 -1.66 -0.50
C ALA A 42 7.37 -0.55 -0.19
N PHE A 43 6.19 -0.92 0.33
CA PHE A 43 5.17 0.04 0.73
C PHE A 43 5.67 1.00 1.84
N ALA A 44 6.33 0.48 2.88
CA ALA A 44 6.85 1.30 3.97
C ALA A 44 7.92 2.29 3.49
N ARG A 45 8.84 1.84 2.61
CA ARG A 45 9.88 2.69 2.03
C ARG A 45 9.29 3.80 1.17
N ALA A 46 8.35 3.48 0.29
CA ALA A 46 7.64 4.47 -0.51
C ALA A 46 6.85 5.47 0.36
N LEU A 47 6.21 5.00 1.44
CA LEU A 47 5.44 5.84 2.35
C LEU A 47 6.29 6.92 3.03
N VAL A 48 7.54 6.61 3.36
CA VAL A 48 8.48 7.55 4.01
C VAL A 48 9.46 8.20 3.03
N GLY A 49 9.28 8.02 1.72
CA GLY A 49 10.10 8.66 0.68
C GLY A 49 11.52 8.10 0.52
N LEU A 50 11.74 6.82 0.85
CA LEU A 50 13.05 6.16 0.75
C LEU A 50 13.34 5.50 -0.61
N ASP A 51 12.39 5.51 -1.54
CA ASP A 51 12.52 4.89 -2.87
C ASP A 51 12.92 5.88 -3.99
N GLU A 52 13.03 7.18 -3.69
CA GLU A 52 13.58 8.18 -4.61
C GLU A 52 15.11 8.27 -4.45
N SER A 53 15.86 7.57 -5.30
CA SER A 53 17.32 7.73 -5.48
C SER A 53 17.70 7.72 -6.95
#